data_AF-A0A291B6W7-F1
#
_entry.id   AF-A0A291B6W7-F1
#
_cell.length_a   1.000
_cell.length_b   1.000
_cell.length_c   1.000
_cell.angle_alpha   90.00
_cell.angle_beta   90.00
_cell.angle_gamma   90.00
#
_symmetry.space_group_name_H-M   'P 1'
#
loop_
_entity.id
_entity.type
_entity.pdbx_description
1 polymer ?
#
loop_
_entity_poly.entity_id
_entity_poly.type
_entity_poly.pdbx_seq_one_letter_code
_entity_poly.pdbx_strand_id
1 'polypeptide(L)' 'MSYPYYSCISKRIQMVNTMFKTTTKGIIYHLVIKFIELKVYGERE' A
#
# COMPACT_ATOMS: atom_id res chain seq x y z
N MET A 1 14.32 9.46 26.32
CA MET A 1 13.54 10.13 25.26
C MET A 1 12.90 9.05 24.41
N SER A 2 11.71 8.58 24.81
CA SER A 2 10.97 7.54 24.10
C SER A 2 10.22 8.16 22.92
N TYR A 3 10.60 7.78 21.70
CA TYR A 3 9.92 8.13 20.46
C TYR A 3 8.52 7.50 20.50
N PRO A 4 7.43 8.24 20.19
CA PRO A 4 6.11 7.65 20.17
C PRO A 4 6.08 6.64 19.02
N TYR A 5 6.08 5.35 19.38
CA TYR A 5 5.72 4.29 18.44
C TYR A 5 4.32 4.64 17.94
N TYR A 6 4.17 4.88 16.63
CA TYR A 6 2.95 5.38 16.00
C TYR A 6 1.73 4.51 16.38
N SER A 7 1.08 4.84 17.49
CA SER A 7 -0.13 4.17 17.97
C SER A 7 -1.39 4.63 17.22
N CYS A 8 -1.23 5.53 16.24
CA CYS A 8 -2.29 6.10 15.43
C CYS A 8 -2.54 5.30 14.15
N ILE A 9 -2.28 3.99 14.14
CA ILE A 9 -2.78 3.13 13.07
C ILE A 9 -4.30 3.09 13.26
N SER A 10 -5.01 3.93 12.50
CA SER A 10 -6.46 4.02 12.54
C SER A 10 -7.09 2.64 12.37
N LYS A 11 -8.12 2.33 13.16
CA LYS A 11 -8.88 1.07 13.08
C LYS A 11 -9.53 0.84 11.70
N ARG A 12 -9.55 1.86 10.83
CA ARG A 12 -10.02 1.81 9.43
C ARG A 12 -8.91 1.54 8.40
N ILE A 13 -7.65 1.43 8.82
CA ILE A 13 -6.55 1.09 7.92
C ILE A 13 -6.71 -0.39 7.57
N GLN A 14 -7.31 -0.66 6.42
CA GLN A 14 -7.32 -2.01 5.86
C GLN A 14 -6.01 -2.23 5.12
N MET A 15 -5.22 -3.18 5.60
CA MET A 15 -4.02 -3.62 4.89
C MET A 15 -4.45 -4.45 3.68
N VAL A 16 -4.29 -3.89 2.48
CA VAL A 16 -4.54 -4.62 1.23
C VAL A 16 -3.21 -5.12 0.70
N ASN A 17 -3.06 -6.45 0.61
CA ASN A 17 -1.87 -7.04 0.00
C ASN A 17 -2.04 -7.09 -1.52
N THR A 18 -1.26 -6.31 -2.25
CA THR A 18 -1.26 -6.29 -3.72
C THR A 18 0.08 -6.79 -4.24
N MET A 19 0.06 -7.85 -5.05
CA MET A 19 1.27 -8.36 -5.70
C MET A 19 1.37 -7.81 -7.11
N PHE A 20 2.44 -7.07 -7.39
CA PHE A 20 2.76 -6.60 -8.73
C PHE A 20 3.69 -7.63 -9.42
N LYS A 21 3.16 -8.35 -10.42
CA LYS A 21 3.95 -9.28 -11.24
C LYS A 21 4.31 -8.60 -12.56
N THR A 22 5.56 -8.20 -12.73
CA THR A 22 6.08 -7.72 -14.01
C THR A 22 7.02 -8.74 -14.64
N THR A 23 6.64 -9.28 -15.79
CA THR A 23 7.53 -10.04 -16.67
C THR A 23 8.17 -9.07 -17.67
N THR A 24 9.32 -8.50 -17.33
CA THR A 24 10.11 -7.70 -18.27
C THR A 24 11.36 -8.46 -18.67
N LYS A 25 11.70 -8.48 -19.96
CA LYS A 25 12.89 -9.14 -20.51
C LYS A 25 14.17 -8.30 -20.39
N GLY A 26 14.11 -7.16 -19.68
CA GLY A 26 15.18 -6.17 -19.58
C GLY A 26 15.12 -5.41 -18.25
N ILE A 27 16.05 -4.46 -18.06
CA ILE A 27 16.20 -3.74 -16.79
C ILE A 27 15.16 -2.64 -16.67
N ILE A 28 14.42 -2.62 -15.55
CA ILE A 28 13.56 -1.50 -15.16
C ILE A 28 14.41 -0.49 -14.37
N TYR A 29 14.75 0.64 -14.99
CA TYR A 29 15.56 1.68 -14.34
C TYR A 29 14.75 2.53 -13.34
N HIS A 30 13.47 2.78 -13.64
CA HIS A 30 12.59 3.57 -12.79
C HIS A 30 11.19 2.93 -12.74
N LEU A 31 10.79 2.48 -11.54
CA LEU A 31 9.43 2.02 -11.28
C LEU A 31 8.72 3.06 -10.42
N VAL A 32 7.65 3.67 -10.95
CA VAL A 32 6.82 4.63 -10.23
C VAL A 32 5.45 4.00 -10.00
N ILE A 33 5.09 3.81 -8.73
CA ILE A 33 3.74 3.38 -8.35
C ILE A 33 2.95 4.63 -7.97
N LYS A 34 2.09 5.09 -8.89
CA LYS A 34 1.17 6.20 -8.62
C LYS A 34 -0.23 5.65 -8.38
N PHE A 35 -0.73 5.80 -7.16
CA PHE A 35 -2.13 5.55 -6.85
C PHE A 35 -2.92 6.83 -7.12
N ILE A 36 -3.95 6.76 -7.98
CA ILE A 36 -4.86 7.89 -8.24
C ILE A 36 -6.11 7.75 -7.37
N GLU A 37 -6.65 6.54 -7.25
CA GLU A 37 -7.76 6.22 -6.34
C GLU A 37 -7.68 4.73 -6.00
N LEU A 38 -7.86 4.39 -4.71
CA LEU A 38 -7.99 3.01 -4.24
C LEU A 38 -9.39 2.87 -3.62
N LYS A 39 -10.32 2.32 -4.39
CA LYS A 39 -11.68 2.10 -3.92
C LYS A 39 -11.81 0.70 -3.34
N VAL A 40 -11.79 0.63 -2.01
CA VAL A 40 -12.10 -0.58 -1.26
C VAL A 40 -13.61 -0.78 -1.28
N TYR A 41 -14.08 -1.90 -1.83
CA TYR A 41 -15.48 -2.29 -1.75
C TYR A 41 -15.65 -3.36 -0.68
N GLY A 42 -16.44 -3.07 0.34
CA GLY A 42 -16.71 -3.97 1.45
C GLY A 42 -15.86 -3.69 2.69
N GLU A 43 -16.14 -2.60 3.39
CA GLU A 43 -16.02 -2.58 4.84
C GLU A 43 -17.36 -3.12 5.34
N ARG A 44 -17.46 -4.42 5.68
CA ARG A 44 -18.52 -4.80 6.63
C ARG A 44 -18.05 -4.22 7.95
N GLU A 45 -18.82 -3.26 8.46
CA GLU A 45 -18.68 -2.69 9.82
C GLU A 45 -18.34 -3.74 10.87
#